data_AF-A0A241UU60-F1
#
_entry.id   AF-A0A241UU60-F1
#
_cell.length_a   1.000
_cell.length_b   1.000
_cell.length_c   1.000
_cell.angle_alpha   90.00
_cell.angle_beta   90.00
_cell.angle_gamma   90.00
#
_symmetry.space_group_name_H-M   'P 1'
#
loop_
_entity.id
_entity.type
_entity.pdbx_description
1 polymer ?
#
loop_
_entity_poly.entity_id
_entity_poly.type
_entity_poly.pdbx_seq_one_letter_code
_entity_poly.pdbx_strand_id
1 'polypeptide(L)' 'MSHQNTVFHQLLKPILRQDFERLAKQYHQGQKLRSATRWDQFIAILMSQLSCR' A
#
# COMPACT_ATOMS: atom_id res chain seq x y z
N MET A 1 -15.34 -7.09 20.12
CA MET A 1 -14.26 -6.35 19.41
C MET A 1 -14.75 -6.07 18.00
N SER A 2 -15.29 -4.86 17.82
CA SER A 2 -15.94 -4.37 16.61
C SER A 2 -15.04 -4.59 15.40
N HIS A 3 -15.46 -5.47 14.48
CA HIS A 3 -14.81 -5.66 13.20
C HIS A 3 -14.81 -4.32 12.45
N GLN A 4 -13.73 -3.54 12.58
CA GLN A 4 -13.44 -2.42 11.68
C GLN A 4 -13.05 -2.99 10.32
N ASN A 5 -14.07 -3.51 9.67
CA ASN A 5 -14.09 -3.95 8.28
C ASN A 5 -14.24 -2.69 7.44
N THR A 6 -13.26 -1.80 7.48
CA THR A 6 -13.25 -0.67 6.57
C THR A 6 -13.21 -1.24 5.17
N VAL A 7 -14.07 -0.76 4.27
CA VAL A 7 -14.09 -1.18 2.85
C VAL A 7 -12.68 -1.13 2.24
N PHE A 8 -11.85 -0.21 2.73
CA PHE A 8 -10.42 -0.13 2.47
C PHE A 8 -9.64 -1.40 2.84
N HIS A 9 -9.85 -1.95 4.04
CA HIS A 9 -9.22 -3.19 4.48
C HIS A 9 -9.74 -4.43 3.74
N GLN A 10 -10.98 -4.39 3.21
CA GLN A 10 -11.51 -5.42 2.30
C GLN A 10 -10.95 -5.30 0.89
N LEU A 11 -10.78 -4.08 0.38
CA LEU A 11 -10.16 -3.79 -0.92
C LEU A 11 -8.67 -4.10 -0.94
N LEU A 12 -7.99 -3.93 0.20
CA LEU A 12 -6.60 -4.33 0.38
C LEU A 12 -6.43 -5.83 0.69
N LYS A 13 -7.50 -6.56 0.98
CA LYS A 13 -7.46 -8.00 1.23
C LYS A 13 -6.96 -8.82 0.02
N PRO A 14 -7.39 -8.54 -1.24
CA PRO A 14 -6.81 -9.17 -2.43
C PRO A 14 -5.40 -8.64 -2.77
N ILE A 15 -5.07 -7.41 -2.34
CA ILE A 15 -3.73 -6.85 -2.51
C ILE A 15 -2.89 -7.29 -1.31
N LEU A 16 -2.40 -8.53 -1.35
CA LEU A 16 -1.47 -9.05 -0.35
C LEU A 16 -0.27 -8.10 -0.26
N ARG A 17 -0.23 -7.27 0.79
CA ARG A 17 0.88 -6.35 1.09
C ARG A 17 2.22 -7.07 1.01
N GLN A 18 2.26 -8.35 1.42
CA GLN A 18 3.44 -9.20 1.33
C GLN A 18 3.89 -9.49 -0.10
N ASP A 19 2.95 -9.77 -1.02
CA ASP A 19 3.27 -9.99 -2.43
C ASP A 19 3.65 -8.69 -3.12
N PHE A 20 2.98 -7.58 -2.78
CA PHE A 20 3.40 -6.26 -3.23
C PHE A 20 4.81 -5.93 -2.74
N GLU A 21 5.12 -6.14 -1.46
CA GLU A 21 6.46 -5.90 -0.92
C GLU A 21 7.51 -6.86 -1.52
N ARG A 22 7.16 -8.12 -1.81
CA ARG A 22 8.02 -9.08 -2.52
C ARG A 22 8.34 -8.60 -3.93
N LEU A 23 7.33 -8.26 -4.73
CA LEU A 23 7.49 -7.72 -6.07
C LEU A 23 8.24 -6.37 -6.04
N ALA A 24 7.88 -5.50 -5.10
CA ALA A 24 8.53 -4.22 -4.93
C ALA A 24 10.00 -4.38 -4.62
N LYS A 25 10.42 -5.37 -3.82
CA LYS A 25 11.83 -5.73 -3.57
C LYS A 25 12.50 -6.35 -4.79
N GLN A 26 11.82 -7.25 -5.51
CA GLN A 26 12.34 -7.92 -6.70
C GLN A 26 12.63 -6.92 -7.84
N TYR A 27 11.75 -5.93 -8.02
CA TYR A 27 11.89 -4.86 -8.99
C TYR A 27 12.46 -3.57 -8.37
N HIS A 28 12.98 -3.63 -7.13
CA HIS A 28 13.64 -2.48 -6.52
C HIS A 28 15.04 -2.34 -7.10
N GLN A 29 15.21 -1.36 -7.99
CA GLN A 29 16.50 -0.90 -8.45
C GLN A 29 16.67 0.53 -7.92
N GLY A 30 17.44 0.73 -6.84
CA GLY A 30 17.66 2.06 -6.26
C GLY A 30 18.03 2.12 -4.78
N GLN A 31 18.12 3.34 -4.25
CA GLN A 31 18.42 3.65 -2.85
C GLN A 31 17.24 3.32 -1.92
N LYS A 32 17.55 2.87 -0.70
CA LYS A 32 16.56 2.63 0.35
C LYS A 32 15.81 3.92 0.68
N LEU A 33 14.49 3.86 0.65
CA LEU A 33 13.63 4.95 1.11
C LEU A 33 13.80 5.15 2.61
N ARG A 34 14.07 6.39 3.03
CA ARG A 34 14.52 6.74 4.39
C ARG A 34 13.40 6.77 5.45
N SER A 35 12.15 6.97 5.02
CA SER A 35 10.98 7.02 5.93
C SER A 35 9.71 6.33 5.42
N ALA A 36 9.46 6.31 4.11
CA ALA A 36 8.22 5.74 3.54
C ALA A 36 8.53 4.48 2.73
N THR A 37 7.81 3.38 2.97
CA THR A 37 7.93 2.20 2.11
C THR A 37 7.27 2.47 0.75
N ARG A 38 7.60 1.67 -0.28
CA ARG A 38 6.86 1.74 -1.56
C ARG A 38 5.36 1.49 -1.39
N TRP A 39 4.98 0.70 -0.38
CA TRP A 39 3.59 0.52 0.02
C TRP A 39 2.96 1.81 0.54
N ASP A 40 3.68 2.52 1.42
CA ASP A 40 3.24 3.80 1.97
C ASP A 40 3.04 4.86 0.87
N GLN A 41 3.96 4.93 -0.09
CA GLN A 41 3.82 5.77 -1.29
C GLN A 41 2.61 5.37 -2.14
N PHE A 42 2.39 4.08 -2.35
CA PHE A 42 1.23 3.58 -3.09
C PHE A 42 -0.08 3.97 -2.41
N ILE A 43 -0.17 3.80 -1.08
CA ILE A 43 -1.35 4.19 -0.31
C ILE A 43 -1.55 5.71 -0.33
N ALA A 44 -0.48 6.52 -0.25
CA ALA A 44 -0.58 7.97 -0.33
C ALA A 44 -1.13 8.43 -1.70
N ILE A 45 -0.65 7.86 -2.80
CA ILE A 45 -1.17 8.14 -4.15
C ILE A 45 -2.62 7.66 -4.28
N LEU A 46 -2.93 6.45 -3.80
CA LEU A 46 -4.28 5.89 -3.82
C LEU A 46 -5.27 6.77 -3.04
N MET A 47 -4.89 7.20 -1.85
CA MET A 47 -5.69 8.12 -1.02
C MET A 47 -5.83 9.49 -1.68
N SER A 48 -4.78 10.01 -2.32
CA SER A 48 -4.86 11.25 -3.09
C SER A 48 -5.84 11.12 -4.26
N GLN A 49 -5.82 10.02 -5.01
CA GLN A 49 -6.77 9.78 -6.11
C GLN A 49 -8.21 9.61 -5.61
N LEU A 50 -8.39 8.92 -4.47
CA LEU A 50 -9.70 8.73 -3.85
C LEU A 50 -10.26 10.02 -3.23
N SER A 51 -9.38 10.88 -2.71
CA SER A 51 -9.73 12.15 -2.07
C SER A 51 -9.86 13.32 -3.05
N CYS A 52 -9.43 13.18 -4.32
CA CYS A 52 -9.57 14.20 -5.36
C CYS A 52 -10.96 14.25 -6.00
N ARG A 53 -12.02 14.06 -5.20
CA ARG A 53 -13.40 14.34 -5.61
C ARG A 53 -14.15 15.07 -4.51
#